data_AF-A0A6B3D2Z4-F1
#
_entry.id   AF-A0A6B3D2Z4-F1
#
_cell.length_a   1.000
_cell.length_b   1.000
_cell.length_c   1.000
_cell.angle_alpha   90.00
_cell.angle_beta   90.00
_cell.angle_gamma   90.00
#
_symmetry.space_group_name_H-M   'P 1'
#
loop_
_entity.id
_entity.type
_entity.pdbx_description
1 polymer ?
#
loop_
_entity_poly.entity_id
_entity_poly.type
_entity_poly.pdbx_seq_one_letter_code
_entity_poly.pdbx_strand_id
1 'polypeptide(L)' 'PWDAELMAPYGALMMEVARRELDFMETHASDAEQVEMAVASAVLFQPVLRALHRLAQEEESARRYGIE' A
#
# COMPACT_ATOMS: atom_id res chain seq x y z
N PRO A 1 12.85 19.68 -1.96
CA PRO A 1 11.75 20.06 -1.06
C PRO A 1 10.61 19.07 -1.29
N TRP A 2 10.02 18.49 -0.24
CA TRP A 2 8.86 17.61 -0.37
C TRP A 2 7.61 18.45 -0.14
N ASP A 3 7.16 19.13 -1.19
CA ASP A 3 5.99 20.00 -1.17
C ASP A 3 4.72 19.27 -1.67
N ALA A 4 3.58 19.97 -1.64
CA ALA A 4 2.29 19.40 -1.99
C ALA A 4 2.23 18.95 -3.46
N GLU A 5 2.83 19.70 -4.38
CA GLU A 5 2.86 19.36 -5.80
C GLU A 5 3.69 18.10 -6.06
N LEU A 6 4.86 18.00 -5.43
CA LEU A 6 5.72 16.82 -5.50
C LEU A 6 5.06 15.59 -4.87
N MET A 7 4.25 15.77 -3.83
CA MET A 7 3.55 14.69 -3.13
C MET A 7 2.27 14.23 -3.80
N ALA A 8 1.64 15.04 -4.65
CA ALA A 8 0.36 14.71 -5.27
C ALA A 8 0.36 13.36 -6.03
N PRO A 9 1.39 13.01 -6.82
CA PRO A 9 1.44 11.69 -7.48
C PRO A 9 1.53 10.53 -6.50
N TYR A 10 2.31 10.66 -5.43
CA TYR A 10 2.41 9.64 -4.37
C TYR A 10 1.08 9.47 -3.65
N GLY A 11 0.38 10.57 -3.37
CA GLY A 11 -0.95 10.56 -2.78
C GLY A 11 -1.97 9.83 -3.65
N ALA A 12 -1.95 10.05 -4.97
CA ALA A 12 -2.82 9.35 -5.91
C ALA A 12 -2.59 7.82 -5.91
N LEU A 13 -1.31 7.39 -5.92
CA LEU A 13 -0.95 5.97 -5.83
C LEU A 13 -1.41 5.35 -4.50
N MET A 14 -1.23 6.05 -3.37
CA MET A 14 -1.68 5.55 -2.07
C MET A 14 -3.19 5.50 -1.94
N MET A 15 -3.92 6.40 -2.61
CA MET A 15 -5.38 6.32 -2.69
C MET A 15 -5.85 5.07 -3.45
N GLU A 16 -5.14 4.68 -4.51
CA GLU A 16 -5.44 3.42 -5.21
C GLU A 16 -5.12 2.17 -4.38
N VAL A 17 -4.11 2.23 -3.51
CA VAL A 17 -3.84 1.17 -2.54
C VAL A 17 -5.00 1.08 -1.55
N ALA A 18 -5.40 2.20 -0.95
CA ALA A 18 -6.49 2.25 0.01
C ALA A 18 -7.81 1.70 -0.57
N ARG A 19 -8.14 2.04 -1.83
CA ARG A 19 -9.31 1.45 -2.51
C ARG A 19 -9.23 -0.06 -2.59
N ARG A 20 -8.08 -0.63 -2.97
CA ARG A 20 -7.89 -2.09 -3.05
C ARG A 20 -8.00 -2.78 -1.69
N GLU A 21 -7.51 -2.12 -0.63
CA GLU A 21 -7.66 -2.61 0.73
C GLU A 21 -9.14 -2.65 1.14
N LEU A 22 -9.89 -1.58 0.88
CA LEU A 22 -11.32 -1.50 1.16
C LEU A 22 -12.13 -2.50 0.31
N ASP A 23 -11.86 -2.59 -1.00
CA ASP A 23 -12.52 -3.55 -1.90
C ASP A 23 -12.33 -4.99 -1.39
N PHE A 24 -11.14 -5.33 -0.88
CA PHE A 24 -10.90 -6.64 -0.26
C PHE A 24 -11.77 -6.85 1.00
N MET A 25 -11.92 -5.82 1.84
CA MET A 25 -12.77 -5.92 3.03
C MET A 25 -14.25 -6.06 2.69
N GLU A 26 -14.73 -5.36 1.67
CA GLU A 26 -16.13 -5.41 1.21
C GLU A 26 -16.53 -6.78 0.63
N THR A 27 -15.56 -7.66 0.32
CA THR A 27 -15.86 -9.06 -0.05
C THR A 27 -16.30 -9.94 1.13
N HIS A 28 -16.20 -9.46 2.38
CA HIS A 28 -16.59 -10.20 3.58
C HIS A 28 -18.03 -9.89 4.00
N ALA A 29 -18.76 -10.91 4.47
CA ALA A 29 -20.22 -10.96 4.41
C ALA A 29 -20.97 -10.26 5.56
N SER A 30 -20.31 -9.96 6.69
CA SER A 30 -20.97 -9.37 7.86
C SER A 30 -20.28 -8.11 8.41
N ASP A 31 -21.06 -7.23 9.03
CA ASP A 31 -20.56 -6.00 9.67
C ASP A 31 -19.48 -6.27 10.74
N ALA A 32 -19.60 -7.40 11.44
CA ALA A 32 -18.60 -7.83 12.43
C ALA A 32 -17.28 -8.23 11.74
N GLU A 33 -17.35 -8.98 10.64
CA GLU A 33 -16.17 -9.33 9.83
C GLU A 33 -15.53 -8.09 9.19
N GLN A 34 -16.32 -7.08 8.82
CA GLN A 34 -15.80 -5.81 8.30
C GLN A 34 -15.05 -5.00 9.38
N VAL A 35 -15.53 -4.98 10.62
CA VAL A 35 -14.81 -4.32 11.74
C VAL A 35 -13.51 -5.04 12.07
N GLU A 36 -13.52 -6.38 12.12
CA GLU A 36 -12.29 -7.17 12.29
C GLU A 36 -11.30 -6.93 11.16
N MET A 37 -11.79 -6.82 9.91
CA MET A 37 -10.97 -6.52 8.75
C MET A 37 -10.44 -5.09 8.71
N ALA A 38 -11.17 -4.10 9.23
CA ALA A 38 -10.67 -2.73 9.37
C ALA A 38 -9.51 -2.64 10.38
N VAL A 39 -9.54 -3.47 11.42
CA VAL A 39 -8.38 -3.63 12.32
C VAL A 39 -7.26 -4.40 11.63
N ALA A 40 -7.60 -5.45 10.86
CA ALA A 40 -6.64 -6.21 10.08
C ALA A 40 -5.95 -5.35 9.02
N SER A 41 -6.62 -4.38 8.38
CA SER A 41 -5.98 -3.52 7.38
C SER A 41 -4.89 -2.64 8.00
N ALA A 42 -5.18 -2.05 9.17
CA ALA A 42 -4.21 -1.26 9.91
C ALA A 42 -2.99 -2.07 10.40
N VAL A 43 -3.16 -3.36 10.70
CA VAL A 43 -2.11 -4.21 11.30
C VAL A 43 -1.41 -5.10 10.28
N LEU A 44 -2.11 -5.58 9.25
CA LEU A 44 -1.66 -6.57 8.29
C LEU A 44 -1.17 -5.94 6.97
N PHE A 45 -1.84 -4.90 6.48
CA PHE A 45 -1.44 -4.29 5.21
C PHE A 45 -0.25 -3.35 5.36
N GLN A 46 -0.11 -2.63 6.47
CA GLN A 46 1.04 -1.74 6.64
C GLN A 46 2.40 -2.48 6.58
N PRO A 47 2.60 -3.63 7.26
CA PRO A 47 3.84 -4.40 7.11
C PRO A 47 4.06 -4.93 5.69
N VAL A 48 3.01 -5.45 5.03
CA VAL A 48 3.15 -6.06 3.70
C VAL A 48 3.44 -5.00 2.63
N LEU A 49 2.76 -3.85 2.67
CA LEU A 49 2.99 -2.74 1.75
C LEU A 49 4.40 -2.17 1.90
N ARG A 50 4.91 -2.08 3.13
CA ARG A 50 6.28 -1.67 3.38
C ARG A 50 7.28 -2.65 2.77
N ALA A 51 7.05 -3.96 2.90
CA ALA A 51 7.90 -4.98 2.30
C ALA A 51 7.87 -4.91 0.77
N LEU A 52 6.68 -4.77 0.17
CA LEU A 52 6.49 -4.61 -1.28
C LEU A 52 7.18 -3.36 -1.81
N HIS A 53 7.03 -2.22 -1.13
CA HIS A 53 7.70 -0.99 -1.53
C HIS A 53 9.22 -1.14 -1.52
N ARG A 54 9.78 -1.76 -0.48
CA ARG A 54 11.24 -2.01 -0.40
C ARG A 54 11.72 -2.91 -1.54
N LEU A 55 10.99 -4.00 -1.82
CA LEU A 55 11.35 -4.91 -2.90
C LEU A 55 11.26 -4.22 -4.27
N ALA A 56 10.25 -3.38 -4.49
CA ALA A 56 10.13 -2.60 -5.72
C ALA A 56 11.30 -1.61 -5.89
N GLN A 57 11.76 -0.98 -4.80
CA GLN A 57 12.94 -0.11 -4.82
C GLN A 57 14.22 -0.90 -5.14
N GLU A 58 14.37 -2.10 -4.59
CA GLU A 58 15.50 -2.98 -4.86
C GLU A 58 15.53 -3.41 -6.34
N GLU A 59 14.40 -3.90 -6.85
CA GLU A 59 14.26 -4.31 -8.25
C GLU A 59 14.53 -3.15 -9.22
N GLU A 60 13.96 -1.98 -8.97
CA GLU A 60 14.18 -0.82 -9.83
C GLU A 60 15.63 -0.31 -9.75
N SER A 61 16.26 -0.42 -8.58
CA SER A 61 17.67 -0.08 -8.40
C SER A 61 18.58 -1.07 -9.13
N ALA A 62 18.30 -2.37 -9.05
CA ALA A 62 19.03 -3.40 -9.80
C ALA A 62 18.94 -3.13 -11.32
N ARG A 63 17.74 -2.81 -11.83
CA ARG A 63 17.54 -2.48 -13.26
C ARG A 63 18.29 -1.24 -13.72
N ARG A 64 18.31 -0.18 -12.90
CA ARG A 64 18.93 1.11 -13.28
C ARG A 64 20.43 1.15 -13.06
N TYR A 65 20.90 0.50 -12.01
CA TYR A 65 22.26 0.67 -11.49
C TYR A 65 23.06 -0.63 -11.41
N GLY A 66 22.46 -1.79 -11.68
CA GLY A 66 23.16 -3.08 -11.71
C GLY A 66 23.69 -3.52 -10.34
N ILE A 67 22.94 -3.25 -9.27
CA ILE A 67 23.31 -3.67 -7.91
C ILE A 67 22.93 -5.15 -7.76
N GLU A 68 23.95 -6.01 -7.75
CA GLU A 68 23.88 -7.44 -7.37
C GLU A 68 24.29 -7.63 -5.90
#